data_AF-A0A1Y1KS22-F1
#
_entry.id   AF-A0A1Y1KS22-F1
#
_cell.length_a   1.000
_cell.length_b   1.000
_cell.length_c   1.000
_cell.angle_alpha   90.00
_cell.angle_beta   90.00
_cell.angle_gamma   90.00
#
_symmetry.space_group_name_H-M   'P 1'
#
loop_
_entity.id
_entity.type
_entity.pdbx_description
1 polymer ?
#
loop_
_entity_poly.entity_id
_entity_poly.type
_entity_poly.pdbx_seq_one_letter_code
_entity_poly.pdbx_strand_id
1 'polypeptide(L)'
;PHSLSFRPIVVPAGVELKVSVSPDSRNTAWVSFDGRNRQELLHGDSLRVTTSIYPVPSICAQDQISDWFESLADCLHWNVRKRQKPTDELTDLTHSSSLDSLEQNELLENGS
;
A
#
# COMPACT_ATOMS: atom_id res chain seq x y z
N PRO A 1 11.94 9.27 -6.82
CA PRO A 1 12.17 10.11 -8.03
C PRO A 1 11.77 11.56 -7.77
N HIS A 2 12.56 12.53 -8.21
CA HIS A 2 12.22 13.95 -8.03
C HIS A 2 11.19 14.47 -9.04
N SER A 3 10.88 13.71 -10.10
CA SER A 3 9.82 14.03 -11.06
C SER A 3 8.53 13.27 -10.75
N LEU A 4 7.39 13.96 -10.92
CA LEU A 4 6.04 13.41 -10.80
C LEU A 4 5.59 12.63 -12.05
N SER A 5 6.34 12.71 -13.15
CA SER A 5 6.05 11.96 -14.38
C SER A 5 6.69 10.57 -14.42
N PHE A 6 7.43 10.16 -13.39
CA PHE A 6 8.01 8.82 -13.32
C PHE A 6 6.91 7.76 -13.21
N ARG A 7 6.96 6.79 -14.13
CA ARG A 7 6.08 5.63 -14.16
C ARG A 7 6.93 4.35 -14.10
N PRO A 8 6.44 3.27 -13.47
CA PRO A 8 7.05 1.96 -13.63
C PRO A 8 7.16 1.58 -15.12
N ILE A 9 8.26 0.93 -15.49
CA ILE A 9 8.55 0.49 -16.87
C ILE A 9 8.62 -1.04 -16.88
N VAL A 10 7.98 -1.66 -17.87
CA VAL A 10 8.11 -3.09 -18.16
C VAL A 10 8.94 -3.23 -19.45
N VAL A 11 10.03 -3.99 -19.36
CA VAL A 11 10.93 -4.27 -20.49
C VAL A 11 10.92 -5.76 -20.83
N PRO A 12 11.21 -6.17 -22.08
CA PRO A 12 11.33 -7.59 -22.43
C PRO A 12 12.47 -8.27 -21.67
N ALA A 13 12.33 -9.56 -21.36
CA ALA A 13 13.34 -10.33 -20.60
C ALA A 13 14.73 -10.41 -21.28
N GLY A 14 14.79 -10.29 -22.61
CA GLY A 14 16.05 -10.38 -23.36
C GLY A 14 16.92 -9.12 -23.33
N VAL A 15 16.49 -8.04 -22.68
CA VAL A 15 17.28 -6.80 -22.63
C VAL A 15 18.30 -6.82 -21.50
N GLU A 16 19.36 -6.04 -21.67
CA GLU A 16 20.29 -5.70 -20.61
C GLU A 16 19.95 -4.32 -20.04
N LEU A 17 19.81 -4.23 -18.72
CA LEU A 17 19.67 -2.96 -18.02
C LEU A 17 21.02 -2.56 -17.41
N LYS A 18 21.47 -1.33 -17.69
CA LYS A 18 22.66 -0.75 -17.07
C LYS A 18 22.27 0.41 -16.17
N VAL A 19 22.65 0.33 -14.89
CA VAL A 19 22.48 1.40 -13.90
C VAL A 19 23.85 1.88 -13.47
N SER A 20 24.16 3.16 -13.61
CA SER A 20 25.46 3.73 -13.27
C SER A 20 25.34 4.89 -12.31
N VAL A 21 26.34 5.05 -11.45
CA VAL A 21 26.48 6.29 -10.65
C VAL A 21 26.89 7.41 -11.60
N SER A 22 26.14 8.51 -11.60
CA SER A 22 26.49 9.68 -12.42
C SER A 22 27.89 10.18 -12.05
N PRO A 23 28.76 10.54 -13.02
CA PRO A 23 30.06 11.13 -12.73
C PRO A 23 29.97 12.39 -11.85
N ASP A 24 28.90 13.17 -12.03
CA ASP A 24 28.65 14.42 -11.29
C ASP A 24 27.91 14.19 -9.95
N SER A 25 27.68 12.93 -9.56
CA SER A 25 27.02 12.63 -8.29
C SER A 25 27.87 13.11 -7.12
N ARG A 26 27.24 13.72 -6.11
CA ARG A 26 27.94 14.06 -4.85
C ARG A 26 28.18 12.87 -3.94
N ASN A 27 27.43 11.79 -4.14
CA ASN A 27 27.46 10.60 -3.28
C ASN A 27 27.62 9.32 -4.12
N THR A 28 28.16 8.29 -3.49
CA THR A 28 28.13 6.90 -3.99
C THR A 28 26.70 6.35 -3.93
N ALA A 29 26.48 5.19 -4.55
CA ALA A 29 25.21 4.47 -4.48
C ALA A 29 25.39 3.11 -3.78
N TRP A 30 24.29 2.45 -3.48
CA TRP A 30 24.32 1.11 -2.89
C TRP A 30 23.38 0.19 -3.66
N VAL A 31 23.84 -1.04 -3.87
CA VAL A 31 23.05 -2.12 -4.46
C VAL A 31 22.85 -3.23 -3.42
N SER A 32 21.70 -3.87 -3.43
CA SER A 32 21.41 -5.10 -2.71
C SER A 32 20.75 -6.11 -3.64
N PHE A 33 20.99 -7.39 -3.39
CA PHE A 33 20.45 -8.51 -4.17
C PHE A 33 19.47 -9.27 -3.28
N ASP A 34 18.19 -9.30 -3.65
CA ASP A 34 17.10 -9.89 -2.86
C ASP A 34 17.05 -9.41 -1.39
N GLY A 35 17.41 -8.16 -1.16
CA GLY A 35 17.48 -7.55 0.18
C GLY A 35 18.72 -7.93 1.01
N ARG A 36 19.67 -8.68 0.44
CA ARG A 36 20.93 -9.09 1.06
C ARG A 36 22.14 -8.54 0.31
N ASN A 37 23.34 -8.85 0.81
CA ASN A 37 24.63 -8.60 0.14
C ASN A 37 24.78 -7.15 -0.34
N ARG A 38 24.59 -6.19 0.58
CA ARG A 38 24.66 -4.78 0.24
C ARG A 38 26.10 -4.40 -0.13
N GLN A 39 26.28 -3.87 -1.33
CA GLN A 39 27.58 -3.44 -1.85
C GLN A 39 27.51 -1.97 -2.27
N GLU A 40 28.57 -1.22 -1.99
CA GLU A 40 28.71 0.16 -2.43
C GLU A 40 29.13 0.21 -3.90
N LEU A 41 28.49 1.10 -4.67
CA LEU A 41 28.87 1.44 -6.04
C LEU A 41 29.54 2.82 -6.01
N LEU A 42 30.81 2.85 -6.41
CA LEU A 42 31.61 4.06 -6.47
C LEU A 42 31.35 4.81 -7.79
N HIS A 43 31.91 6.02 -7.91
CA HIS A 43 31.87 6.77 -9.15
C HIS A 43 32.61 6.02 -10.26
N GLY A 44 31.97 5.92 -11.43
CA GLY A 44 32.47 5.12 -12.55
C GLY A 44 31.98 3.68 -12.55
N ASP A 45 31.44 3.17 -11.44
CA ASP A 45 30.85 1.83 -11.40
C ASP A 45 29.50 1.78 -12.12
N SER A 46 29.17 0.58 -12.60
CA SER A 46 27.86 0.30 -13.16
C SER A 46 27.40 -1.12 -12.86
N LEU A 47 26.11 -1.26 -12.59
CA LEU A 47 25.40 -2.51 -12.45
C LEU A 47 24.78 -2.89 -13.79
N ARG A 48 25.03 -4.12 -14.25
CA ARG A 48 24.37 -4.71 -15.43
C ARG A 48 23.44 -5.83 -14.98
N VAL A 49 22.18 -5.75 -15.36
CA VAL A 49 21.14 -6.73 -15.01
C VAL A 49 20.65 -7.39 -16.30
N THR A 50 20.67 -8.72 -16.31
CA THR A 50 20.18 -9.57 -17.41
C THR A 50 19.33 -10.69 -16.81
N THR A 51 18.43 -11.26 -17.61
CA THR A 51 17.73 -12.48 -17.20
C THR A 51 18.69 -13.66 -17.19
N SER A 52 18.77 -14.36 -16.06
CA SER A 52 19.58 -15.57 -15.90
C SER A 52 19.07 -16.71 -16.80
N ILE A 53 20.00 -17.51 -17.33
CA ILE A 53 19.68 -18.78 -18.02
C ILE A 53 19.39 -19.94 -17.06
N TYR A 54 19.56 -19.72 -15.75
CA TYR A 54 19.32 -20.69 -14.69
C TYR A 54 18.16 -20.21 -13.81
N PRO A 55 16.89 -20.49 -14.17
CA PRO A 55 15.75 -20.10 -13.37
C PRO A 55 15.66 -20.94 -12.08
N VAL A 56 15.10 -20.35 -11.04
CA VAL A 56 14.75 -21.09 -9.82
C VAL A 56 13.40 -21.79 -10.05
N PRO A 57 13.33 -23.14 -10.03
CA PRO A 57 12.07 -23.84 -10.23
C PRO A 57 11.13 -23.62 -9.04
N SER A 58 9.87 -23.32 -9.31
CA SER A 58 8.81 -23.22 -8.32
C SER A 58 7.81 -24.36 -8.53
N ILE A 59 7.46 -25.08 -7.46
CA ILE A 59 6.51 -26.19 -7.50
C ILE A 59 5.13 -25.65 -7.12
N CYS A 60 4.12 -25.94 -7.95
CA CYS A 60 2.73 -25.53 -7.74
C CYS A 60 1.92 -26.65 -7.09
N ALA A 61 0.94 -26.27 -6.27
CA ALA A 61 -0.05 -27.18 -5.71
C ALA A 61 -1.08 -27.58 -6.78
N GLN A 62 -1.59 -26.62 -7.55
CA GLN A 62 -2.48 -26.86 -8.68
C GLN A 62 -1.83 -26.47 -10.01
N ASP A 63 -1.65 -25.17 -10.25
CA ASP A 63 -0.98 -24.64 -11.44
C ASP A 63 -0.46 -23.21 -11.20
N GLN A 64 0.45 -22.75 -12.05
CA GLN A 64 1.13 -21.45 -11.85
C GLN A 64 0.16 -20.26 -11.77
N ILE A 65 -0.93 -20.30 -12.55
CA ILE A 65 -1.85 -19.18 -12.66
C ILE A 65 -2.78 -19.18 -11.45
N SER A 66 -3.39 -20.32 -11.15
CA SER A 66 -4.33 -20.47 -10.03
C SER A 66 -3.65 -20.14 -8.69
N ASP A 67 -2.50 -20.76 -8.40
CA ASP A 67 -1.78 -20.57 -7.14
C ASP A 67 -1.34 -19.10 -6.94
N TRP A 68 -0.96 -18.42 -8.03
CA TRP A 68 -0.57 -17.02 -7.99
C TRP A 68 -1.77 -16.09 -7.72
N PHE A 69 -2.91 -16.32 -8.37
CA PHE A 69 -4.11 -15.51 -8.13
C PHE A 69 -4.69 -15.71 -6.72
N GLU A 70 -4.69 -16.94 -6.20
CA GLU A 70 -5.13 -17.23 -4.83
C GLU A 70 -4.23 -16.51 -3.82
N SER A 71 -2.91 -16.62 -3.97
CA SER A 71 -1.94 -15.91 -3.12
C SER A 71 -2.15 -14.39 -3.13
N LEU A 72 -2.45 -13.80 -4.29
CA LEU A 72 -2.74 -12.37 -4.39
C LEU A 72 -4.04 -11.97 -3.69
N ALA A 73 -5.10 -12.77 -3.84
CA ALA A 73 -6.38 -12.51 -3.21
C ALA A 73 -6.26 -12.51 -1.68
N ASP A 74 -5.55 -13.50 -1.13
CA ASP A 74 -5.28 -13.65 0.29
C ASP A 74 -4.36 -12.55 0.85
N CYS A 75 -3.42 -12.03 0.06
CA CYS A 75 -2.54 -10.97 0.54
C CYS A 75 -3.23 -9.60 0.55
N LEU A 76 -4.02 -9.28 -0.48
CA LEU A 76 -4.41 -7.90 -0.78
C LEU A 76 -5.88 -7.60 -0.50
N HIS A 77 -6.76 -8.60 -0.52
CA HIS A 77 -8.18 -8.47 -0.18
C HIS A 77 -8.94 -7.35 -0.92
N TRP A 78 -8.52 -6.99 -2.14
CA TRP A 78 -8.96 -5.77 -2.84
C TRP A 78 -10.48 -5.60 -2.99
N ASN A 79 -11.23 -6.70 -3.09
CA ASN A 79 -12.67 -6.69 -3.31
C ASN A 79 -13.48 -7.12 -2.06
N VAL A 80 -12.81 -7.40 -0.94
CA VAL A 80 -13.50 -7.81 0.29
C VAL A 80 -14.05 -6.58 1.00
N ARG A 81 -15.37 -6.40 0.95
CA ARG A 81 -16.05 -5.31 1.64
C ARG A 81 -16.41 -5.71 3.06
N LYS A 82 -15.93 -4.96 4.04
CA LYS A 82 -16.46 -5.00 5.40
C LYS A 82 -17.80 -4.27 5.43
N ARG A 83 -18.82 -4.86 6.06
CA ARG A 83 -20.13 -4.21 6.25
C ARG A 83 -19.91 -2.90 7.02
N GLN A 84 -20.36 -1.78 6.45
CA GLN A 84 -20.31 -0.48 7.13
C GLN A 84 -21.18 -0.54 8.39
N LYS A 85 -20.69 0.05 9.48
CA LYS A 85 -21.50 0.22 10.69
C LYS A 85 -22.55 1.30 10.42
N PRO A 86 -23.79 1.14 10.94
CA PRO A 86 -24.77 2.23 10.93
C PRO A 86 -24.19 3.48 11.58
N THR A 87 -24.50 4.64 11.02
CA THR A 87 -24.11 5.95 11.54
C THR A 87 -25.00 6.36 12.73
N ASP A 88 -25.13 5.50 13.75
CA ASP A 88 -25.94 5.79 14.93
C ASP A 88 -25.03 6.16 16.11
N GLU A 89 -24.44 7.35 16.05
CA GLU A 89 -23.82 8.04 17.20
C GLU A 89 -24.17 9.54 17.21
N LEU A 90 -25.42 9.88 16.85
CA LEU A 90 -25.93 11.26 17.00
C LEU A 90 -27.36 11.33 17.56
N THR A 91 -28.06 10.20 17.72
CA THR A 91 -29.42 10.18 18.28
C THR A 91 -29.46 10.24 19.81
N ASP A 92 -28.36 9.93 20.50
CA ASP A 92 -28.29 9.97 21.97
C ASP A 92 -28.13 11.39 22.56
N LEU A 93 -27.82 12.39 21.74
CA LEU A 93 -27.72 13.80 22.20
C LEU A 93 -28.96 14.63 21.89
N THR A 94 -29.85 14.18 20.98
CA THR A 94 -31.02 14.96 20.57
C THR A 94 -32.30 14.58 21.32
N HIS A 95 -32.32 13.50 22.09
CA HIS A 95 -33.50 13.09 22.86
C HIS A 95 -33.48 13.51 24.34
N SER A 96 -32.33 13.95 24.87
CA SER A 96 -32.20 14.41 26.25
C SER A 96 -32.58 15.89 26.43
N SER A 97 -32.33 16.76 25.44
CA SER A 97 -32.56 18.21 25.61
C SER A 97 -34.01 18.66 25.45
N SER A 98 -34.86 17.84 24.81
CA SER A 98 -36.26 18.21 24.52
C SER A 98 -37.24 17.80 25.62
N LEU A 99 -36.89 16.83 26.47
CA LEU A 99 -37.75 16.39 27.58
C LEU A 99 -37.58 17.27 28.84
N ASP A 100 -36.37 17.75 29.13
CA ASP A 100 -36.13 18.68 30.25
C ASP A 100 -36.78 20.06 30.06
N SER A 101 -37.06 20.47 28.82
CA SER A 101 -37.65 21.79 28.53
C SER A 101 -39.18 21.84 28.63
N LEU A 102 -39.86 20.68 28.58
CA LEU A 102 -41.32 20.61 28.62
C LEU A 102 -41.84 20.38 30.04
N GLU A 103 -41.14 19.61 30.89
CA GLU A 103 -41.52 19.44 32.30
C GLU A 103 -41.37 20.73 33.13
N GLN A 104 -40.44 21.63 32.76
CA GLN A 104 -40.22 22.88 33.48
C GLN A 104 -41.33 23.93 33.25
N ASN A 105 -42.08 23.84 32.15
CA ASN A 105 -43.13 24.81 31.79
C ASN A 105 -44.51 24.42 32.34
N GLU A 106 -44.82 23.12 32.47
CA GLU A 106 -46.12 22.68 33.01
C GLU A 106 -46.24 22.84 34.54
N LEU A 107 -45.12 23.00 35.26
CA LEU A 107 -45.12 23.22 36.71
C LEU A 107 -45.30 24.69 37.13
N LEU A 108 -45.30 25.65 36.18
CA LEU A 108 -45.51 27.07 36.46
C LEU A 108 -46.95 27.56 36.21
N GLU A 109 -47.77 26.84 35.43
CA GLU A 109 -49.14 27.26 35.12
C GLU A 109 -50.23 26.69 36.05
N ASN A 110 -49.94 25.70 36.89
CA ASN A 110 -50.95 25.04 37.75
C ASN A 110 -50.80 25.35 39.26
N GLY A 111 -50.01 26.38 39.61
CA GLY A 111 -49.68 26.73 40.99
C GLY A 111 -50.03 28.16 41.39
N SER A 112 -51.29 28.57 41.27
CA SER A 112 -51.90 29.70 42.01
C SER A 112 -53.42 29.57 42.03
#